data_AF-A0A2N1MXC9-F1
#
_entry.id   AF-A0A2N1MXC9-F1
#
_cell.length_a   1.000
_cell.length_b   1.000
_cell.length_c   1.000
_cell.angle_alpha   90.00
_cell.angle_beta   90.00
_cell.angle_gamma   90.00
#
_symmetry.space_group_name_H-M   'P 1'
#
loop_
_entity.id
_entity.type
_entity.pdbx_description
1 polymer ?
#
loop_
_entity_poly.entity_id
_entity_poly.type
_entity_poly.pdbx_seq_one_letter_code
_entity_poly.pdbx_strand_id
1 'polypeptide(L)' 'MFYKYCYEKYGGIYETNNLLRCIVLCRAEYLEDFLSKSTHGMRSANYKGLKELGIEGKGITYNNNF' A
#
# COMPACT_ATOMS: atom_id res chain seq x y z
N MET A 1 -12.57 -8.23 -6.58
CA MET A 1 -12.51 -8.99 -7.85
C MET A 1 -11.13 -8.89 -8.51
N PHE A 2 -10.59 -7.67 -8.72
CA PHE A 2 -9.26 -7.46 -9.33
C PHE A 2 -8.10 -8.16 -8.59
N TYR A 3 -7.87 -7.88 -7.30
CA TYR A 3 -6.74 -8.48 -6.56
C TYR A 3 -6.82 -10.01 -6.44
N LYS A 4 -8.03 -10.58 -6.39
CA LYS A 4 -8.23 -12.03 -6.40
C LYS A 4 -7.82 -12.63 -7.74
N TYR A 5 -8.25 -12.03 -8.85
CA TYR A 5 -7.82 -12.44 -10.19
C TYR A 5 -6.30 -12.33 -10.36
N CYS A 6 -5.70 -11.23 -9.92
CA CYS A 6 -4.25 -11.06 -9.99
C CYS A 6 -3.50 -12.09 -9.13
N TYR A 7 -4.00 -12.41 -7.94
CA TYR A 7 -3.44 -13.47 -7.12
C TYR A 7 -3.55 -14.85 -7.81
N GLU A 8 -4.71 -15.18 -8.37
CA GLU A 8 -4.91 -16.45 -9.08
C GLU A 8 -4.02 -16.57 -10.32
N LYS A 9 -3.75 -15.45 -11.01
CA LYS A 9 -2.97 -15.44 -12.26
C LYS A 9 -1.46 -15.28 -12.05
N TYR A 10 -1.04 -14.44 -11.11
CA TYR A 10 0.35 -14.01 -10.93
C TYR A 10 0.97 -14.50 -9.62
N GLY A 11 0.17 -15.08 -8.72
CA GLY A 11 0.65 -15.69 -7.48
C GLY A 11 0.67 -14.75 -6.27
N GLY A 12 1.44 -15.13 -5.25
CA GLY A 12 1.42 -14.49 -3.92
C GLY A 12 2.11 -13.12 -3.82
N ILE A 13 2.91 -12.75 -4.82
CA ILE A 13 3.56 -11.43 -4.95
C ILE A 13 3.49 -11.04 -6.42
N TYR A 14 3.03 -9.83 -6.71
CA TYR A 14 3.01 -9.30 -8.07
C TYR A 14 3.07 -7.78 -8.09
N GLU A 15 3.43 -7.24 -9.25
CA GLU A 15 3.43 -5.80 -9.50
C GLU A 15 2.18 -5.39 -10.28
N THR A 16 1.63 -4.22 -9.95
CA THR A 16 0.58 -3.55 -10.73
C THR A 16 1.03 -2.14 -11.05
N ASN A 17 0.59 -1.62 -12.20
CA ASN A 17 0.92 -0.27 -12.64
C ASN A 17 -0.36 0.45 -13.08
N ASN A 18 -1.24 0.70 -12.11
CA ASN A 18 -2.52 1.35 -12.34
C ASN A 18 -2.35 2.88 -12.18
N LEU A 19 -2.62 3.41 -10.99
CA LEU A 19 -2.41 4.84 -10.67
C LEU A 19 -0.96 5.13 -10.26
N LEU A 20 -0.32 4.15 -9.66
CA LEU A 20 1.07 4.14 -9.22
C LEU A 20 1.60 2.72 -9.41
N ARG A 21 2.93 2.59 -9.48
CA ARG A 21 3.60 1.29 -9.41
C ARG A 21 3.45 0.75 -7.99
N CYS A 22 2.77 -0.38 -7.86
CA CYS A 22 2.50 -1.02 -6.57
C CYS A 22 2.98 -2.46 -6.58
N ILE A 23 3.71 -2.87 -5.54
CA ILE A 23 3.98 -4.27 -5.23
C ILE A 23 2.88 -4.76 -4.30
N VAL A 24 2.16 -5.80 -4.69
CA VAL A 24 1.07 -6.38 -3.90
C VAL A 24 1.57 -7.65 -3.24
N LEU A 25 1.43 -7.71 -1.91
CA LEU A 25 1.76 -8.87 -1.09
C LEU A 25 0.45 -9.55 -0.65
N CYS A 26 0.20 -10.77 -1.11
CA CYS A 26 -1.07 -11.48 -0.85
C CYS A 26 -0.96 -12.59 0.20
N ARG A 27 0.23 -12.84 0.76
CA ARG A 27 0.43 -13.84 1.80
C ARG A 27 0.90 -13.21 3.10
N ALA A 28 0.49 -13.81 4.21
CA ALA A 28 0.79 -13.31 5.55
C ALA A 28 2.31 -13.28 5.80
N GLU A 29 3.06 -14.29 5.34
CA GLU A 29 4.50 -14.39 5.60
C GLU A 29 5.27 -13.22 4.96
N TYR A 30 4.83 -12.75 3.79
CA TYR A 30 5.44 -11.59 3.13
C TYR A 30 5.12 -10.28 3.86
N LEU A 31 3.90 -10.17 4.38
CA LEU A 31 3.48 -9.02 5.16
C LEU A 31 4.20 -8.98 6.52
N GLU A 32 4.31 -10.11 7.20
CA GLU A 32 5.03 -10.25 8.46
C GLU A 32 6.52 -9.92 8.31
N ASP A 33 7.19 -10.46 7.28
CA ASP A 33 8.59 -10.12 6.99
C ASP A 33 8.76 -8.62 6.71
N PHE A 34 7.86 -8.04 5.91
CA PHE A 34 7.88 -6.60 5.60
C PHE A 34 7.69 -5.74 6.86
N LEU A 35 6.68 -6.04 7.68
CA LEU A 35 6.38 -5.31 8.90
C LEU A 35 7.45 -5.48 9.98
N SER A 36 8.12 -6.63 10.03
CA SER A 36 9.20 -6.90 10.99
C SER A 36 10.44 -6.02 10.76
N LYS A 37 10.67 -5.58 9.51
CA LYS A 37 11.83 -4.77 9.10
C LYS A 37 11.50 -3.27 9.01
N SER A 38 10.23 -2.92 8.92
CA SER A 38 9.74 -1.56 8.72
C SER A 38 9.36 -0.90 10.05
N THR A 39 10.27 -0.15 10.67
CA THR A 39 9.97 0.61 11.90
C THR A 39 9.31 1.98 11.64
N HIS A 40 9.49 2.57 10.45
CA HIS A 40 8.98 3.92 10.09
C HIS A 40 8.39 3.94 8.66
N GLY A 41 7.34 3.14 8.44
CA GLY A 41 6.70 3.00 7.13
C GLY A 41 5.62 4.05 6.88
N MET A 42 5.74 4.79 5.77
CA MET A 42 4.66 5.62 5.23
C MET A 42 3.45 4.74 4.88
N ARG A 43 2.30 4.96 5.53
CA ARG A 43 1.10 4.10 5.35
C ARG A 43 0.38 4.32 4.03
N SER A 44 0.38 5.55 3.53
CA SER A 44 -0.25 5.92 2.26
C SER A 44 0.55 7.04 1.62
N ALA A 45 0.87 6.90 0.33
CA ALA A 45 1.46 8.00 -0.44
C ALA A 45 0.51 9.20 -0.51
N ASN A 46 1.08 10.40 -0.58
CA ASN A 46 0.30 11.61 -0.85
C ASN A 46 -0.21 11.56 -2.30
N TYR A 47 -1.50 11.84 -2.49
CA TYR A 47 -2.10 12.01 -3.80
C TYR A 47 -3.17 13.11 -3.77
N LYS A 48 -3.44 13.71 -4.92
CA LYS A 48 -4.29 14.90 -5.06
C LYS A 48 -5.66 14.76 -4.35
N GLY A 49 -6.26 13.57 -4.40
CA GLY A 49 -7.53 13.30 -3.74
C GLY A 49 -7.49 13.47 -2.21
N LEU A 50 -6.38 13.17 -1.52
CA LEU A 50 -6.28 13.42 -0.07
C LEU A 50 -6.31 14.91 0.25
N LYS A 51 -5.69 15.72 -0.61
CA LYS A 51 -5.71 17.18 -0.49
C LYS A 51 -7.10 17.74 -0.76
N GLU A 52 -7.78 17.25 -1.80
CA GLU A 52 -9.16 17.63 -2.16
C GLU A 52 -10.16 17.26 -1.04
N LEU A 53 -9.93 16.14 -0.36
CA LEU A 53 -10.71 15.73 0.81
C LEU A 53 -10.29 16.44 2.11
N GLY A 54 -9.22 17.25 2.08
CA GLY A 54 -8.73 17.99 3.23
C GLY A 54 -8.13 17.13 4.35
N ILE A 55 -7.72 15.89 4.04
CA ILE A 55 -7.17 14.91 5.00
C ILE A 55 -5.68 14.60 4.79
N GLU A 56 -5.07 15.15 3.76
CA GLU A 56 -3.62 15.06 3.53
C GLU A 56 -2.84 15.54 4.77
N GLY A 57 -1.90 14.73 5.23
CA GLY A 57 -1.08 15.04 6.41
C GLY A 57 -1.83 14.96 7.75
N LYS A 58 -3.11 14.55 7.76
CA LYS A 58 -3.94 14.52 8.96
C LYS A 58 -4.19 13.10 9.48
N GLY A 59 -4.45 13.00 10.78
CA GLY A 59 -4.73 11.74 11.45
C GLY A 59 -3.50 10.84 11.55
N ILE A 60 -3.72 9.54 11.73
CA ILE A 60 -2.64 8.54 11.85
C ILE A 60 -2.34 7.91 10.48
N THR A 61 -3.37 7.72 9.64
CA THR A 61 -3.25 6.95 8.39
C THR A 61 -2.63 7.75 7.23
N TYR A 62 -2.90 9.07 7.17
CA TYR A 62 -2.46 9.94 6.06
C TYR A 62 -1.44 10.99 6.51
N ASN A 63 -0.91 10.86 7.73
CA ASN A 63 0.18 11.69 8.21
C ASN A 63 1.51 11.00 7.92
N ASN A 64 2.25 11.55 6.97
CA ASN A 64 3.53 11.03 6.51
C ASN A 64 4.74 11.72 7.16
N ASN A 65 4.52 12.59 8.15
CA ASN A 65 5.56 13.35 8.85
C ASN A 65 5.93 12.75 10.23
N PHE A 66 5.79 11.43 10.39
CA PHE A 66 6.13 10.72 11.63
C PHE A 66 7.54 10.16 11.62
#